data_AF-A0A4U8YSQ4-F1
#
_entry.id   AF-A0A4U8YSQ4-F1
#
_cell.length_a   1.000
_cell.length_b   1.000
_cell.length_c   1.000
_cell.angle_alpha   90.00
_cell.angle_beta   90.00
_cell.angle_gamma   90.00
#
_symmetry.space_group_name_H-M   'P 1'
#
loop_
_entity.id
_entity.type
_entity.pdbx_description
1 polymer ?
#
loop_
_entity_poly.entity_id
_entity_poly.type
_entity_poly.pdbx_seq_one_letter_code
_entity_poly.pdbx_strand_id
1 'polypeptide(L)'
;MYARDHDHLLDLMREHPDATPSTFLADSSYASWLYDHSDLRRLKSAMQGDPDPEAMDRWDLSPGLWREQVAMALLALTRKA
;
A
#
# COMPACT_ATOMS: atom_id res chain seq x y z
N MET A 1 -15.02 -3.14 -2.83
CA MET A 1 -14.08 -4.17 -3.37
C MET A 1 -12.68 -3.69 -3.02
N TYR A 2 -11.81 -4.58 -2.55
CA TYR A 2 -10.45 -4.20 -2.16
C TYR A 2 -9.42 -4.84 -3.09
N ALA A 3 -8.31 -4.13 -3.31
CA ALA A 3 -7.14 -4.61 -4.02
C ALA A 3 -6.51 -5.77 -3.24
N ARG A 4 -5.95 -6.73 -4.00
CA ARG A 4 -5.32 -7.94 -3.44
C ARG A 4 -3.79 -7.80 -3.40
N ASP A 5 -3.28 -7.05 -4.36
CA ASP A 5 -1.87 -6.79 -4.63
C ASP A 5 -1.77 -5.46 -5.40
N HIS A 6 -0.53 -5.03 -5.66
CA HIS A 6 -0.24 -3.80 -6.38
C HIS A 6 -0.86 -3.76 -7.78
N ASP A 7 -0.82 -4.85 -8.54
CA ASP A 7 -1.29 -4.87 -9.92
C ASP A 7 -2.82 -4.81 -10.00
N HIS A 8 -3.51 -5.50 -9.10
CA HIS A 8 -4.96 -5.39 -8.96
C HIS A 8 -5.39 -3.97 -8.57
N LEU A 9 -4.60 -3.27 -7.75
CA LEU A 9 -4.87 -1.86 -7.44
C LEU A 9 -4.76 -0.98 -8.70
N LEU A 10 -3.75 -1.21 -9.56
CA LEU A 10 -3.62 -0.49 -10.83
C LEU A 10 -4.83 -0.72 -11.75
N ASP A 11 -5.32 -1.95 -11.83
CA ASP A 11 -6.47 -2.27 -12.66
C ASP A 11 -7.76 -1.62 -12.13
N LEU A 12 -8.00 -1.68 -10.81
CA LEU A 12 -9.14 -0.98 -10.19
C LEU A 12 -9.09 0.53 -10.43
N MET A 13 -7.90 1.13 -10.41
CA MET A 13 -7.73 2.56 -10.73
C MET A 13 -8.01 2.88 -12.20
N ARG A 14 -7.74 1.96 -13.12
CA ARG A 14 -8.07 2.14 -14.56
C ARG A 14 -9.55 1.97 -14.82
N GLU A 15 -10.18 1.01 -14.15
CA GLU A 15 -11.62 0.74 -14.23
C GLU A 15 -12.45 1.85 -13.58
N HIS A 16 -11.90 2.51 -12.56
CA HIS A 16 -12.54 3.56 -11.78
C HIS A 16 -11.68 4.84 -11.72
N PRO A 17 -11.53 5.58 -12.83
CA PRO A 17 -10.63 6.73 -12.91
C PRO A 17 -11.00 7.89 -11.99
N ASP A 18 -12.29 8.00 -11.61
CA ASP A 18 -12.79 9.05 -10.72
C ASP A 18 -12.69 8.67 -9.23
N ALA A 19 -12.35 7.42 -8.91
CA ALA A 19 -12.21 6.95 -7.54
C ALA A 19 -10.84 7.31 -6.95
N THR A 20 -10.82 7.68 -5.67
CA THR A 20 -9.55 7.88 -4.96
C THR A 20 -8.90 6.51 -4.70
N PRO A 21 -7.63 6.27 -5.07
CA PRO A 21 -7.03 4.94 -4.97
C PRO A 21 -7.05 4.31 -3.57
N SER A 22 -7.06 5.12 -2.51
CA SER A 22 -7.17 4.63 -1.14
C SER A 22 -8.48 3.89 -0.86
N THR A 23 -9.56 4.15 -1.60
CA THR A 23 -10.85 3.45 -1.43
C THR A 23 -10.78 1.97 -1.78
N PHE A 24 -9.73 1.56 -2.51
CA PHE A 24 -9.48 0.17 -2.86
C PHE A 24 -8.52 -0.52 -1.87
N LEU A 25 -7.94 0.18 -0.91
CA LEU A 25 -7.18 -0.44 0.16
C LEU A 25 -8.14 -1.02 1.19
N ALA A 26 -7.90 -2.25 1.67
CA ALA A 26 -8.72 -2.79 2.75
C ALA A 26 -8.51 -2.00 4.04
N ASP A 27 -9.59 -1.61 4.72
CA ASP A 27 -9.53 -0.67 5.85
C ASP A 27 -8.63 -1.18 7.00
N SER A 28 -8.57 -2.49 7.21
CA SER A 28 -7.73 -3.14 8.22
C SER A 28 -6.37 -3.61 7.68
N SER A 29 -5.97 -3.19 6.48
CA SER A 29 -4.70 -3.57 5.88
C SER A 29 -3.56 -2.67 6.30
N TYR A 30 -2.35 -3.22 6.26
CA TYR A 30 -1.15 -2.45 6.47
C TYR A 30 -0.99 -1.32 5.43
N ALA A 31 -1.40 -1.54 4.18
CA ALA A 31 -1.37 -0.51 3.15
C ALA A 31 -2.27 0.70 3.49
N SER A 32 -3.49 0.46 4.00
CA SER A 32 -4.39 1.54 4.44
C SER A 32 -3.78 2.31 5.60
N TRP A 33 -3.20 1.61 6.58
CA TRP A 33 -2.52 2.26 7.69
C TRP A 33 -1.33 3.10 7.23
N LEU A 34 -0.50 2.59 6.32
CA LEU A 34 0.63 3.33 5.73
C LEU A 34 0.18 4.57 4.95
N TYR A 35 -0.93 4.49 4.22
CA TYR A 35 -1.49 5.63 3.50
C TYR A 35 -1.85 6.79 4.44
N ASP A 36 -2.36 6.48 5.63
CA ASP A 36 -2.74 7.50 6.63
C ASP A 36 -1.57 7.99 7.50
N HIS A 37 -0.56 7.14 7.74
CA HIS A 37 0.49 7.38 8.75
C HIS A 37 1.91 7.53 8.19
N SER A 38 2.10 7.51 6.86
CA SER A 38 3.40 7.71 6.23
C SER A 38 3.37 8.78 5.13
N ASP A 39 4.57 9.17 4.69
CA ASP A 39 4.76 10.09 3.58
C ASP A 39 5.44 9.38 2.39
N LEU A 40 5.36 10.00 1.21
CA LEU A 40 5.95 9.46 -0.03
C LEU A 40 7.44 9.16 0.08
N ARG A 41 8.20 9.96 0.84
CA ARG A 41 9.64 9.79 0.99
C ARG A 41 9.93 8.55 1.82
N ARG A 42 9.22 8.35 2.93
CA ARG A 42 9.35 7.19 3.81
C ARG A 42 8.99 5.90 3.08
N LEU A 43 7.90 5.87 2.32
CA LEU A 43 7.52 4.67 1.57
C LEU A 43 8.49 4.36 0.42
N LYS A 44 9.01 5.36 -0.28
CA LYS A 44 10.07 5.16 -1.29
C LYS A 44 11.34 4.57 -0.67
N SER A 45 11.73 5.05 0.51
CA SER A 45 12.86 4.48 1.25
C SER A 45 12.58 3.04 1.69
N ALA A 46 11.37 2.76 2.18
CA ALA A 46 10.97 1.42 2.61
C ALA A 46 11.04 0.40 1.46
N MET A 47 10.67 0.80 0.24
CA MET A 47 10.79 -0.07 -0.96
C MET A 47 12.23 -0.45 -1.30
N GLN A 48 13.22 0.38 -0.93
CA GLN A 48 14.65 0.14 -1.19
C GLN A 48 15.34 -0.61 -0.05
N GLY A 49 14.73 -0.65 1.13
CA GLY A 49 15.27 -1.30 2.31
C GLY A 49 14.84 -2.75 2.47
N ASP A 50 15.26 -3.33 3.60
CA ASP A 50 14.75 -4.61 4.07
C ASP A 50 13.35 -4.44 4.69
N PRO A 51 12.50 -5.47 4.62
CA PRO A 51 11.20 -5.47 5.29
C PRO A 51 11.34 -5.22 6.78
N ASP A 52 10.53 -4.31 7.29
CA ASP A 52 10.52 -3.95 8.72
C ASP A 52 10.00 -5.14 9.56
N PRO A 53 10.84 -5.76 10.40
CA PRO A 53 10.45 -6.95 11.17
C PRO A 53 9.39 -6.65 12.22
N GLU A 54 9.33 -5.45 12.78
CA GLU A 54 8.27 -5.07 13.74
C GLU A 54 6.93 -4.94 13.04
N ALA A 55 6.91 -4.34 11.85
CA ALA A 55 5.71 -4.26 11.04
C ALA A 55 5.25 -5.64 10.55
N MET A 56 6.18 -6.52 10.15
CA MET A 56 5.84 -7.87 9.73
C MET A 56 5.19 -8.68 10.86
N ASP A 57 5.74 -8.63 12.07
CA ASP A 57 5.16 -9.31 13.23
C ASP A 57 3.79 -8.74 13.62
N ARG A 58 3.69 -7.41 13.71
CA ARG A 58 2.46 -6.72 14.12
C ARG A 58 1.28 -6.97 13.18
N TRP A 59 1.54 -7.09 11.88
CA TRP A 59 0.52 -7.20 10.83
C TRP A 59 0.42 -8.60 10.23
N ASP A 60 1.14 -9.58 10.79
CA ASP A 60 1.22 -10.96 10.31
C ASP A 60 1.56 -11.05 8.81
N LEU A 61 2.63 -10.38 8.42
CA LEU A 61 3.06 -10.27 7.02
C LEU A 61 4.32 -11.09 6.77
N SER A 62 4.30 -11.86 5.68
CA SER A 62 5.55 -12.33 5.08
C SER A 62 6.33 -11.17 4.46
N PRO A 63 7.66 -11.31 4.27
CA PRO A 63 8.48 -10.31 3.58
C PRO A 63 7.93 -9.84 2.23
N GLY A 64 7.38 -10.78 1.44
CA GLY A 64 6.77 -10.47 0.14
C GLY A 64 5.47 -9.68 0.29
N LEU A 65 4.60 -10.10 1.21
CA LEU A 65 3.33 -9.40 1.46
C LEU A 65 3.57 -8.00 2.04
N TRP A 66 4.58 -7.82 2.89
CA TRP A 66 4.98 -6.51 3.37
C TRP A 66 5.36 -5.58 2.22
N ARG A 67 6.18 -6.05 1.26
CA ARG A 67 6.56 -5.24 0.09
C ARG A 67 5.35 -4.87 -0.77
N GLU A 68 4.42 -5.80 -0.98
CA GLU A 68 3.16 -5.53 -1.69
C GLU A 68 2.32 -4.44 -1.00
N GLN A 69 2.17 -4.54 0.33
CA GLN A 69 1.41 -3.55 1.11
C GLN A 69 2.05 -2.16 1.05
N VAL A 70 3.39 -2.08 1.12
CA VAL A 70 4.13 -0.82 0.95
C VAL A 70 3.96 -0.26 -0.47
N ALA A 71 4.01 -1.12 -1.50
CA ALA A 71 3.83 -0.71 -2.89
C ALA A 71 2.42 -0.17 -3.15
N MET A 72 1.38 -0.84 -2.64
CA MET A 72 -0.01 -0.37 -2.74
C MET A 72 -0.20 0.99 -2.07
N ALA A 73 0.32 1.17 -0.85
CA ALA A 73 0.25 2.45 -0.13
C ALA A 73 0.99 3.57 -0.87
N LEU A 74 2.18 3.27 -1.41
CA LEU A 74 2.96 4.22 -2.19
C LEU A 74 2.24 4.65 -3.47
N LEU A 75 1.63 3.71 -4.19
CA LEU A 75 0.83 3.99 -5.38
C LEU A 75 -0.36 4.90 -5.03
N ALA A 76 -1.10 4.57 -3.97
CA ALA A 76 -2.24 5.35 -3.54
C ALA A 76 -1.84 6.78 -3.11
N LEU A 77 -0.73 6.95 -2.37
CA LEU A 77 -0.22 8.27 -1.99
C LEU A 77 0.28 9.09 -3.18
N THR A 78 0.88 8.45 -4.19
CA THR A 78 1.42 9.16 -5.36
C THR A 78 0.29 9.80 -6.19
N ARG A 79 -0.93 9.27 -6.08
CA ARG A 79 -2.13 9.75 -6.77
C ARG A 79 -2.98 10.70 -5.92
N LYS A 80 -2.63 10.88 -4.64
CA LYS A 80 -3.22 11.89 -3.76
C LYS A 80 -2.68 13.30 -4.05
N ALA A 81 -1.48 13.37 -4.62
CA ALA A 81 -0.72 14.60 -4.88
C ALA A 81 -1.01 15.22 -6.24
#